data_AF-I3UF77-F1
#
_entry.id   AF-I3UF77-F1
#
_cell.length_a   1.000
_cell.length_b   1.000
_cell.length_c   1.000
_cell.angle_alpha   90.00
_cell.angle_beta   90.00
_cell.angle_gamma   90.00
#
_symmetry.space_group_name_H-M   'P 1'
#
loop_
_entity.id
_entity.type
_entity.pdbx_description
1 polymer ?
#
loop_
_entity_poly.entity_id
_entity_poly.type
_entity_poly.pdbx_seq_one_letter_code
_entity_poly.pdbx_strand_id
1 'polypeptide(L)'
;MKLPTSPPLAAIGRFLLTMLVLTLAVYAGWQLWLHYEVEPWTRDGRVKANVIQVAPDVSGLVMNVAVHDNQDVKAGDLLFEIDRARYQLAYDQAQAVVQADTAARDQAQRDVKRNRSLGKLVAAEMVEQSRMHLHQAQAALAQAKVQLASAQLNLSRSRVYAVTDGRVTNLSLRIGDYVTVGKPVLALIDSASFYVEGYFEEGKLGNIHINDPATVTLMGNSAIIRGHVQSIALGIADRERSVGSDLLPNVNPTFNWIRLAQRVPVRIAIDNKDADMLLVAGQTATVNIDQTSQDHQ
;
A
#
# COMPACT_ATOMS: atom_id res chain seq x y z
N MET A 1 76.60 -46.14 11.68
CA MET A 1 75.15 -45.96 11.94
C MET A 1 74.98 -44.63 12.67
N LYS A 2 74.74 -43.52 11.96
CA LYS A 2 74.61 -42.17 12.55
C LYS A 2 73.15 -41.93 12.89
N LEU A 3 72.83 -41.66 14.16
CA LEU A 3 71.50 -41.25 14.59
C LEU A 3 71.16 -39.86 14.03
N PRO A 4 69.89 -39.61 13.64
CA PRO A 4 69.46 -38.31 13.14
C PRO A 4 69.47 -37.27 14.27
N THR A 5 70.17 -36.16 14.02
CA THR A 5 70.24 -35.00 14.91
C THR A 5 68.89 -34.29 14.95
N SER A 6 68.34 -34.10 16.15
CA SER A 6 67.11 -33.35 16.36
C SER A 6 67.29 -31.88 15.92
N PRO A 7 66.29 -31.26 15.27
CA PRO A 7 66.41 -29.87 14.85
C PRO A 7 66.57 -28.94 16.06
N PRO A 8 67.32 -27.83 15.94
CA PRO A 8 67.52 -26.92 17.06
C PRO A 8 66.18 -26.32 17.48
N LEU A 9 65.87 -26.37 18.78
CA LEU A 9 64.60 -25.90 19.38
C LEU A 9 64.21 -24.49 18.90
N ALA A 10 65.19 -23.62 18.61
CA ALA A 10 64.96 -22.28 18.06
C ALA A 10 64.42 -22.27 16.60
N ALA A 11 64.81 -23.23 15.77
CA ALA A 11 64.27 -23.38 14.41
C ALA A 11 62.84 -23.93 14.43
N ILE A 12 62.56 -24.86 15.35
CA ILE A 12 61.20 -25.36 15.60
C ILE A 12 60.30 -24.22 16.09
N GLY A 13 60.79 -23.40 17.04
CA GLY A 13 60.05 -22.25 17.56
C GLY A 13 59.73 -21.19 16.49
N ARG A 14 60.67 -20.89 15.60
CA ARG A 14 60.43 -19.98 14.46
C ARG A 14 59.43 -20.56 13.47
N PHE A 15 59.53 -21.85 13.15
CA PHE A 15 58.58 -22.53 12.26
C PHE A 15 57.16 -22.54 12.84
N LEU A 16 57.02 -22.84 14.13
CA LEU A 16 55.73 -22.77 14.83
C LEU A 16 55.16 -21.35 14.86
N LEU A 17 55.99 -20.33 15.08
CA LEU A 17 55.56 -18.93 15.03
C LEU A 17 55.06 -18.55 13.62
N THR A 18 55.80 -18.91 12.57
CA THR A 18 55.38 -18.62 11.18
C THR A 18 54.11 -19.37 10.79
N MET A 19 53.96 -20.63 11.23
CA MET A 19 52.74 -21.41 11.02
C MET A 19 51.55 -20.78 11.76
N LEU A 20 51.74 -20.36 13.02
CA LEU A 20 50.72 -19.68 13.80
C LEU A 20 50.24 -18.40 13.10
N VAL A 21 51.18 -17.56 12.65
CA VAL A 21 50.85 -16.32 11.92
C VAL A 21 50.12 -16.62 10.61
N LEU A 22 50.57 -17.63 9.85
CA LEU A 22 49.92 -18.05 8.61
C LEU A 22 48.50 -18.56 8.89
N THR A 23 48.30 -19.39 9.91
CA THR A 23 46.98 -19.89 10.27
C THR A 23 46.03 -18.78 10.71
N LEU A 24 46.50 -17.79 11.48
CA LEU A 24 45.72 -16.61 11.86
C LEU A 24 45.35 -15.76 10.65
N ALA A 25 46.28 -15.58 9.70
CA ALA A 25 46.02 -14.83 8.48
C ALA A 25 44.99 -15.52 7.58
N VAL A 26 45.08 -16.86 7.43
CA VAL A 26 44.09 -17.65 6.69
C VAL A 26 42.73 -17.61 7.38
N TYR A 27 42.69 -17.73 8.71
CA TYR A 27 41.46 -17.64 9.48
C TYR A 27 40.80 -16.26 9.36
N ALA A 28 41.57 -15.17 9.48
CA ALA A 28 41.07 -13.82 9.29
C ALA A 28 40.57 -13.58 7.86
N GLY A 29 41.30 -14.06 6.85
CA GLY A 29 40.88 -13.99 5.45
C GLY A 29 39.59 -14.75 5.18
N TRP A 30 39.44 -15.92 5.77
CA TRP A 30 38.20 -16.72 5.68
C TRP A 30 37.03 -16.03 6.38
N GLN A 31 37.23 -15.46 7.56
CA GLN A 31 36.21 -14.68 8.28
C GLN A 31 35.75 -13.45 7.49
N LEU A 32 36.69 -12.70 6.89
CA LEU A 32 36.34 -11.58 6.01
C LEU A 32 35.53 -12.05 4.79
N TRP A 33 35.91 -13.20 4.19
CA TRP A 33 35.18 -13.76 3.06
C TRP A 33 33.73 -14.09 3.43
N LEU A 34 33.51 -14.73 4.58
CA LEU A 34 32.16 -15.04 5.06
C LEU A 34 31.34 -13.76 5.28
N HIS A 35 31.91 -12.75 5.94
CA HIS A 35 31.19 -11.51 6.24
C HIS A 35 30.86 -10.66 5.01
N TYR A 36 31.77 -10.55 4.04
CA TYR A 36 31.57 -9.70 2.88
C TYR A 36 30.84 -10.41 1.73
N GLU A 37 31.11 -11.70 1.53
CA GLU A 37 30.63 -12.44 0.36
C GLU A 37 29.39 -13.30 0.66
N VAL A 38 29.31 -13.90 1.86
CA VAL A 38 28.31 -14.93 2.18
C VAL A 38 27.16 -14.40 3.03
N GLU A 39 27.46 -13.57 4.03
CA GLU A 39 26.45 -13.03 4.94
C GLU A 39 25.47 -12.10 4.20
N PRO A 40 24.16 -12.37 4.30
CA PRO A 40 23.13 -11.57 3.63
C PRO A 40 22.90 -10.26 4.39
N TRP A 41 23.72 -9.26 4.09
CA TRP A 41 23.53 -7.88 4.55
C TRP A 41 23.55 -6.89 3.38
N THR A 42 22.84 -5.77 3.54
CA THR A 42 22.84 -4.66 2.59
C THR A 42 22.76 -3.32 3.30
N ARG A 43 23.53 -2.34 2.83
CA ARG A 43 23.43 -0.93 3.27
C ARG A 43 22.36 -0.16 2.51
N ASP A 44 21.81 -0.78 1.47
CA ASP A 44 20.80 -0.18 0.62
C ASP A 44 19.42 -0.66 1.04
N GLY A 45 19.06 -0.33 2.27
CA GLY A 45 17.70 -0.46 2.78
C GLY A 45 16.96 0.87 2.69
N ARG A 46 15.64 0.81 2.54
CA ARG A 46 14.75 1.97 2.63
C ARG A 46 13.53 1.64 3.46
N VAL A 47 13.17 2.52 4.40
CA VAL A 47 11.89 2.47 5.08
C VAL A 47 10.79 2.85 4.08
N LYS A 48 9.71 2.09 4.06
CA LYS A 48 8.54 2.29 3.21
C LYS A 48 7.28 2.27 4.07
N ALA A 49 6.24 2.91 3.58
CA ALA A 49 4.91 2.87 4.16
C ALA A 49 3.88 2.98 3.02
N ASN A 50 2.65 2.56 3.28
CA ASN A 50 1.55 2.77 2.36
C ASN A 50 1.19 4.26 2.35
N VAL A 51 1.27 4.84 1.16
CA VAL A 51 0.88 6.23 0.91
C VAL A 51 -0.47 6.22 0.22
N ILE A 52 -1.50 6.65 0.96
CA ILE A 52 -2.86 6.74 0.44
C ILE A 52 -3.03 8.13 -0.17
N GLN A 53 -3.26 8.16 -1.47
CA GLN A 53 -3.59 9.38 -2.19
C GLN A 53 -5.08 9.68 -2.01
N VAL A 54 -5.39 10.69 -1.21
CA VAL A 54 -6.78 11.06 -0.92
C VAL A 54 -7.28 11.97 -2.04
N ALA A 55 -8.24 11.45 -2.81
CA ALA A 55 -8.95 12.17 -3.85
C ALA A 55 -10.44 12.28 -3.47
N PRO A 56 -11.12 13.37 -3.83
CA PRO A 56 -12.54 13.49 -3.59
C PRO A 56 -13.34 12.65 -4.60
N ASP A 57 -14.46 12.10 -4.16
CA ASP A 57 -15.42 11.39 -5.03
C ASP A 57 -16.40 12.35 -5.72
N VAL A 58 -16.50 13.60 -5.24
CA VAL A 58 -17.37 14.65 -5.79
C VAL A 58 -16.58 15.94 -6.02
N SER A 59 -16.90 16.72 -7.06
CA SER A 59 -16.19 17.96 -7.39
C SER A 59 -16.89 19.19 -6.80
N GLY A 60 -16.13 20.14 -6.28
CA GLY A 60 -16.69 21.42 -5.85
C GLY A 60 -15.67 22.33 -5.19
N LEU A 61 -16.16 23.45 -4.67
CA LEU A 61 -15.34 24.38 -3.88
C LEU A 61 -15.11 23.82 -2.48
N VAL A 62 -13.90 23.96 -1.98
CA VAL A 62 -13.53 23.57 -0.61
C VAL A 62 -13.97 24.67 0.34
N MET A 63 -14.88 24.34 1.26
CA MET A 63 -15.42 25.28 2.24
C MET A 63 -14.67 25.23 3.57
N ASN A 64 -14.13 24.05 3.91
CA ASN A 64 -13.38 23.86 5.14
C ASN A 64 -12.26 22.84 4.94
N VAL A 65 -11.11 23.09 5.56
CA VAL A 65 -10.00 22.15 5.66
C VAL A 65 -9.75 21.95 7.15
N ALA A 66 -10.08 20.76 7.66
CA ALA A 66 -10.08 20.46 9.09
C ALA A 66 -8.73 19.95 9.61
N VAL A 67 -7.79 19.71 8.70
CA VAL A 67 -6.44 19.23 9.01
C VAL A 67 -5.37 20.21 8.54
N HIS A 68 -4.19 20.16 9.15
CA HIS A 68 -3.00 20.85 8.67
C HIS A 68 -1.93 19.86 8.19
N ASP A 69 -0.93 20.38 7.49
CA ASP A 69 0.19 19.54 7.02
C ASP A 69 0.96 18.95 8.21
N ASN A 70 1.43 17.72 8.07
CA ASN A 70 2.15 16.94 9.10
C ASN A 70 1.34 16.62 10.37
N GLN A 71 0.01 16.68 10.31
CA GLN A 71 -0.88 16.31 11.42
C GLN A 71 -1.12 14.81 11.48
N ASP A 72 -1.15 14.24 12.69
CA ASP A 72 -1.66 12.89 12.92
C ASP A 72 -3.19 12.88 12.96
N VAL A 73 -3.78 11.94 12.23
CA VAL A 73 -5.22 11.74 12.10
C VAL A 73 -5.58 10.30 12.38
N LYS A 74 -6.78 10.08 12.89
CA LYS A 74 -7.37 8.76 13.08
C LYS A 74 -8.33 8.43 11.95
N ALA A 75 -8.56 7.13 11.75
CA ALA A 75 -9.59 6.66 10.84
C ALA A 75 -10.95 7.28 11.20
N GLY A 76 -11.59 7.91 10.22
CA GLY A 76 -12.86 8.61 10.38
C GLY A 76 -12.75 10.11 10.68
N ASP A 77 -11.55 10.65 10.90
CA ASP A 77 -11.38 12.10 11.09
C ASP A 77 -11.69 12.86 9.79
N LEU A 78 -12.36 14.01 9.91
CA LEU A 78 -12.67 14.88 8.79
C LEU A 78 -11.38 15.53 8.27
N LEU A 79 -11.10 15.38 6.98
CA LEU A 79 -9.96 16.01 6.32
C LEU A 79 -10.35 17.36 5.72
N PHE A 80 -11.36 17.35 4.86
CA PHE A 80 -11.89 18.57 4.24
C PHE A 80 -13.36 18.40 3.84
N GLU A 81 -14.05 19.53 3.70
CA GLU A 81 -15.45 19.62 3.31
C GLU A 81 -15.58 20.44 2.04
N ILE A 82 -16.27 19.86 1.06
CA ILE A 82 -16.67 20.48 -0.20
C ILE A 82 -18.03 21.14 0.01
N ASP A 83 -18.33 22.20 -0.74
CA ASP A 83 -19.62 22.92 -0.71
C ASP A 83 -20.80 21.96 -0.79
N ARG A 84 -21.46 21.80 0.36
CA ARG A 84 -22.57 20.89 0.56
C ARG A 84 -23.90 21.46 0.09
N ALA A 85 -24.01 22.79 -0.06
CA ALA A 85 -25.29 23.42 -0.36
C ALA A 85 -25.85 22.90 -1.69
N ARG A 86 -24.99 22.77 -2.70
CA ARG A 86 -25.38 22.22 -4.01
C ARG A 86 -25.85 20.77 -3.92
N TYR A 87 -25.20 19.94 -3.11
CA TYR A 87 -25.58 18.54 -2.93
C TYR A 87 -26.83 18.38 -2.07
N GLN A 88 -27.03 19.27 -1.10
CA GLN A 88 -28.24 19.29 -0.28
C GLN A 88 -29.46 19.61 -1.14
N LEU A 89 -29.37 20.63 -2.01
CA LEU A 89 -30.45 20.95 -2.95
C LEU A 89 -30.77 19.79 -3.90
N ALA A 90 -29.76 19.07 -4.38
CA ALA A 90 -29.96 17.88 -5.22
C ALA A 90 -30.64 16.73 -4.44
N TYR A 91 -30.30 16.54 -3.16
CA TYR A 91 -30.97 15.59 -2.28
C TYR A 91 -32.43 15.97 -2.05
N ASP A 92 -32.70 17.24 -1.71
CA ASP A 92 -34.05 17.73 -1.44
C ASP A 92 -34.94 17.59 -2.69
N GLN A 93 -34.40 17.92 -3.87
CA GLN A 93 -35.08 17.74 -5.15
C GLN A 93 -35.41 16.26 -5.42
N ALA A 94 -34.45 15.35 -5.24
CA ALA A 94 -34.70 13.92 -5.43
C ALA A 94 -35.70 13.37 -4.42
N GLN A 95 -35.70 13.88 -3.19
CA GLN A 95 -36.66 13.51 -2.16
C GLN A 95 -38.08 13.95 -2.53
N ALA A 96 -38.25 15.15 -3.09
CA ALA A 96 -39.53 15.64 -3.59
C ALA A 96 -40.09 14.76 -4.73
N VAL A 97 -39.23 14.29 -5.64
CA VAL A 97 -39.63 13.36 -6.71
C VAL A 97 -40.10 12.03 -6.13
N VAL A 98 -39.39 11.46 -5.14
CA VAL A 98 -39.83 10.24 -4.45
C VAL A 98 -41.20 10.43 -3.80
N GLN A 99 -41.46 11.58 -3.19
CA GLN A 99 -42.76 11.88 -2.58
C GLN A 99 -43.88 11.96 -3.64
N ALA A 100 -43.63 12.63 -4.77
CA ALA A 100 -44.57 12.73 -5.87
C ALA A 100 -44.90 11.35 -6.47
N ASP A 101 -43.89 10.53 -6.74
CA ASP A 101 -44.06 9.19 -7.31
C ASP A 101 -44.71 8.21 -6.33
N THR A 102 -44.48 8.40 -5.02
CA THR A 102 -45.17 7.64 -3.99
C THR A 102 -46.67 7.94 -4.03
N ALA A 103 -47.04 9.22 -4.11
CA ALA A 103 -48.44 9.64 -4.22
C ALA A 103 -49.10 9.12 -5.51
N ALA A 104 -48.38 9.13 -6.64
CA ALA A 104 -48.85 8.58 -7.92
C ALA A 104 -49.07 7.06 -7.85
N ARG A 105 -48.12 6.32 -7.26
CA ARG A 105 -48.26 4.87 -7.02
C ARG A 105 -49.45 4.57 -6.13
N ASP A 106 -49.62 5.31 -5.04
CA ASP A 106 -50.73 5.11 -4.10
C ASP A 106 -52.08 5.40 -4.77
N GLN A 107 -52.16 6.41 -5.64
CA GLN A 107 -53.34 6.69 -6.45
C GLN A 107 -53.65 5.54 -7.41
N ALA A 108 -52.67 5.09 -8.20
CA ALA A 108 -52.84 3.96 -9.11
C ALA A 108 -53.26 2.67 -8.36
N GLN A 109 -52.72 2.46 -7.15
CA GLN A 109 -53.09 1.33 -6.30
C GLN A 109 -54.54 1.42 -5.83
N ARG A 110 -55.01 2.62 -5.44
CA ARG A 110 -56.43 2.85 -5.11
C ARG A 110 -57.33 2.61 -6.33
N ASP A 111 -56.92 3.01 -7.51
CA ASP A 111 -57.68 2.81 -8.75
C ASP A 111 -57.80 1.32 -9.11
N VAL A 112 -56.71 0.55 -8.99
CA VAL A 112 -56.75 -0.92 -9.15
C VAL A 112 -57.69 -1.56 -8.12
N LYS A 113 -57.61 -1.15 -6.85
CA LYS A 113 -58.49 -1.68 -5.78
C LYS A 113 -59.95 -1.37 -6.06
N ARG A 114 -60.26 -0.13 -6.47
CA ARG A 114 -61.62 0.31 -6.84
C ARG A 114 -62.16 -0.51 -8.01
N ASN A 115 -61.41 -0.59 -9.12
CA ASN A 115 -61.86 -1.29 -10.32
C ASN A 115 -62.05 -2.80 -10.06
N ARG A 116 -61.21 -3.42 -9.21
CA ARG A 116 -61.42 -4.82 -8.78
C ARG A 116 -62.67 -4.99 -7.92
N SER A 117 -62.96 -4.06 -7.01
CA SER A 117 -64.16 -4.15 -6.14
C SER A 117 -65.48 -3.98 -6.88
N LEU A 118 -65.48 -3.30 -8.03
CA LEU A 118 -66.67 -3.09 -8.86
C LEU A 118 -67.05 -4.33 -9.70
N GLY A 119 -66.20 -5.37 -9.74
CA GLY A 119 -66.51 -6.66 -10.36
C GLY A 119 -66.96 -6.54 -11.82
N LYS A 120 -68.15 -7.06 -12.14
CA LYS A 120 -68.71 -7.06 -13.52
C LYS A 120 -69.14 -5.68 -14.03
N LEU A 121 -69.11 -4.63 -13.20
CA LEU A 121 -69.46 -3.26 -13.60
C LEU A 121 -68.33 -2.56 -14.38
N VAL A 122 -67.14 -3.16 -14.46
CA VAL A 122 -65.97 -2.62 -15.17
C VAL A 122 -65.45 -3.66 -16.16
N ALA A 123 -65.08 -3.22 -17.37
CA ALA A 123 -64.52 -4.09 -18.40
C ALA A 123 -63.17 -4.69 -17.95
N ALA A 124 -62.90 -5.94 -18.34
CA ALA A 124 -61.64 -6.62 -18.02
C ALA A 124 -60.40 -5.84 -18.50
N GLU A 125 -60.51 -5.23 -19.70
CA GLU A 125 -59.49 -4.36 -20.28
C GLU A 125 -59.13 -3.19 -19.35
N MET A 126 -60.11 -2.56 -18.71
CA MET A 126 -59.86 -1.41 -17.84
C MET A 126 -59.17 -1.81 -16.53
N VAL A 127 -59.41 -3.03 -16.03
CA VAL A 127 -58.68 -3.60 -14.89
C VAL A 127 -57.22 -3.85 -15.26
N GLU A 128 -56.96 -4.39 -16.45
CA GLU A 128 -55.60 -4.63 -16.94
C GLU A 128 -54.85 -3.31 -17.19
N GLN A 129 -55.48 -2.31 -17.81
CA GLN A 129 -54.90 -0.97 -17.97
C GLN A 129 -54.55 -0.34 -16.61
N SER A 130 -55.41 -0.48 -15.60
CA SER A 130 -55.13 0.02 -14.25
C SER A 130 -53.93 -0.70 -13.60
N ARG A 131 -53.80 -2.02 -13.82
CA ARG A 131 -52.64 -2.79 -13.35
C ARG A 131 -51.36 -2.34 -14.04
N MET A 132 -51.40 -2.13 -15.36
CA MET A 132 -50.24 -1.61 -16.11
C MET A 132 -49.84 -0.22 -15.62
N HIS A 133 -50.81 0.65 -15.34
CA HIS A 133 -50.54 1.97 -14.76
C HIS A 133 -49.90 1.88 -13.36
N LEU A 134 -50.36 0.97 -12.51
CA LEU A 134 -49.72 0.71 -11.22
C LEU A 134 -48.28 0.23 -11.40
N HIS A 135 -48.03 -0.70 -12.32
CA HIS A 135 -46.67 -1.18 -12.61
C HIS A 135 -45.75 -0.06 -13.12
N GLN A 136 -46.26 0.84 -13.98
CA GLN A 136 -45.52 2.03 -14.43
C GLN A 136 -45.18 2.96 -13.26
N ALA A 137 -46.16 3.25 -12.39
CA ALA A 137 -45.93 4.10 -11.21
C ALA A 137 -44.95 3.47 -10.21
N GLN A 138 -44.97 2.14 -10.06
CA GLN A 138 -43.98 1.42 -9.25
C GLN A 138 -42.58 1.53 -9.85
N ALA A 139 -42.44 1.40 -11.16
CA ALA A 139 -41.17 1.55 -11.86
C ALA A 139 -40.62 2.99 -11.74
N ALA A 140 -41.48 4.01 -11.90
CA ALA A 140 -41.12 5.41 -11.69
C ALA A 140 -40.62 5.66 -10.26
N LEU A 141 -41.37 5.20 -9.25
CA LEU A 141 -40.96 5.29 -7.85
C LEU A 141 -39.62 4.59 -7.58
N ALA A 142 -39.39 3.41 -8.17
CA ALA A 142 -38.12 2.70 -8.04
C ALA A 142 -36.96 3.53 -8.62
N GLN A 143 -37.15 4.14 -9.79
CA GLN A 143 -36.17 5.03 -10.40
C GLN A 143 -35.89 6.26 -9.54
N ALA A 144 -36.93 6.90 -9.00
CA ALA A 144 -36.80 8.06 -8.11
C ALA A 144 -36.02 7.72 -6.84
N LYS A 145 -36.24 6.53 -6.26
CA LYS A 145 -35.48 6.06 -5.09
C LYS A 145 -33.99 5.88 -5.39
N VAL A 146 -33.63 5.37 -6.57
CA VAL A 146 -32.23 5.25 -6.99
C VAL A 146 -31.58 6.63 -7.15
N GLN A 147 -32.32 7.60 -7.72
CA GLN A 147 -31.82 8.98 -7.83
C GLN A 147 -31.61 9.63 -6.46
N LEU A 148 -32.54 9.44 -5.51
CA LEU A 148 -32.38 9.89 -4.13
C LEU A 148 -31.15 9.27 -3.46
N ALA A 149 -30.95 7.97 -3.62
CA ALA A 149 -29.78 7.28 -3.07
C ALA A 149 -28.45 7.82 -3.66
N SER A 150 -28.42 8.12 -4.96
CA SER A 150 -27.27 8.75 -5.62
C SER A 150 -27.00 10.15 -5.07
N ALA A 151 -28.04 10.99 -4.93
CA ALA A 151 -27.90 12.32 -4.34
C ALA A 151 -27.43 12.26 -2.88
N GLN A 152 -27.95 11.32 -2.10
CA GLN A 152 -27.54 11.09 -0.71
C GLN A 152 -26.06 10.66 -0.62
N LEU A 153 -25.60 9.78 -1.52
CA LEU A 153 -24.20 9.36 -1.58
C LEU A 153 -23.29 10.54 -1.94
N ASN A 154 -23.66 11.34 -2.93
CA ASN A 154 -22.88 12.53 -3.30
C ASN A 154 -22.82 13.54 -2.14
N LEU A 155 -23.94 13.72 -1.42
CA LEU A 155 -23.97 14.57 -0.23
C LEU A 155 -23.11 14.03 0.90
N SER A 156 -23.06 12.72 1.14
CA SER A 156 -22.17 12.15 2.17
C SER A 156 -20.70 12.24 1.76
N ARG A 157 -20.39 12.05 0.48
CA ARG A 157 -19.05 12.14 -0.11
C ARG A 157 -18.52 13.57 -0.29
N SER A 158 -19.36 14.58 -0.05
CA SER A 158 -18.89 15.98 0.07
C SER A 158 -17.97 16.20 1.26
N ARG A 159 -18.02 15.32 2.27
CA ARG A 159 -17.07 15.27 3.38
C ARG A 159 -16.10 14.13 3.15
N VAL A 160 -14.82 14.47 3.14
CA VAL A 160 -13.76 13.50 2.94
C VAL A 160 -13.10 13.21 4.29
N TYR A 161 -13.09 11.93 4.66
CA TYR A 161 -12.56 11.44 5.93
C TYR A 161 -11.30 10.61 5.72
N ALA A 162 -10.47 10.50 6.76
CA ALA A 162 -9.33 9.60 6.79
C ALA A 162 -9.79 8.14 6.77
N VAL A 163 -9.20 7.33 5.89
CA VAL A 163 -9.54 5.90 5.75
C VAL A 163 -8.84 5.04 6.82
N THR A 164 -7.67 5.47 7.29
CA THR A 164 -6.84 4.77 8.27
C THR A 164 -6.19 5.78 9.22
N ASP A 165 -5.62 5.28 10.31
CA ASP A 165 -4.76 6.06 11.21
C ASP A 165 -3.45 6.41 10.48
N GLY A 166 -3.07 7.68 10.50
CA GLY A 166 -1.93 8.10 9.70
C GLY A 166 -1.51 9.55 9.90
N ARG A 167 -0.50 9.96 9.14
CA ARG A 167 -0.02 11.33 9.10
C ARG A 167 -0.33 11.97 7.76
N VAL A 168 -0.96 13.13 7.79
CA VAL A 168 -1.22 13.95 6.60
C VAL A 168 0.08 14.57 6.12
N THR A 169 0.36 14.47 4.82
CA THR A 169 1.55 15.04 4.18
C THR A 169 1.18 15.66 2.83
N ASN A 170 1.97 16.66 2.43
CA ASN A 170 1.81 17.36 1.15
C ASN A 170 0.40 17.96 0.99
N LEU A 171 -0.13 18.55 2.07
CA LEU A 171 -1.41 19.26 2.03
C LEU A 171 -1.24 20.60 1.30
N SER A 172 -1.63 20.64 0.03
CA SER A 172 -1.66 21.87 -0.77
C SER A 172 -3.03 22.56 -0.78
N LEU A 173 -4.06 21.88 -0.27
CA LEU A 173 -5.44 22.32 -0.33
C LEU A 173 -5.71 23.52 0.57
N ARG A 174 -6.38 24.54 0.02
CA ARG A 174 -6.82 25.74 0.73
C ARG A 174 -8.33 25.90 0.63
N ILE A 175 -8.91 26.61 1.60
CA ILE A 175 -10.30 27.05 1.54
C ILE A 175 -10.46 27.95 0.31
N GLY A 176 -11.48 27.69 -0.50
CA GLY A 176 -11.74 28.36 -1.77
C GLY A 176 -11.16 27.64 -3.00
N ASP A 177 -10.29 26.64 -2.83
CA ASP A 177 -9.82 25.83 -3.95
C ASP A 177 -10.96 25.01 -4.57
N TYR A 178 -10.89 24.81 -5.88
CA TYR A 178 -11.82 23.93 -6.59
C TYR A 178 -11.21 22.56 -6.80
N VAL A 179 -11.82 21.52 -6.21
CA VAL A 179 -11.35 20.14 -6.32
C VAL A 179 -12.16 19.37 -7.37
N THR A 180 -11.50 18.43 -8.03
CA THR A 180 -12.11 17.60 -9.09
C THR A 180 -12.05 16.13 -8.72
N VAL A 181 -13.11 15.38 -9.05
CA VAL A 181 -13.18 13.93 -8.82
C VAL A 181 -11.94 13.21 -9.32
N GLY A 182 -11.42 12.31 -8.48
CA GLY A 182 -10.32 11.41 -8.83
C GLY A 182 -8.93 12.06 -8.89
N LYS A 183 -8.82 13.37 -8.64
CA LYS A 183 -7.51 14.03 -8.49
C LYS A 183 -7.10 14.09 -7.02
N PRO A 184 -5.96 13.49 -6.64
CA PRO A 184 -5.46 13.57 -5.27
C PRO A 184 -5.17 15.01 -4.86
N VAL A 185 -5.56 15.36 -3.63
CA VAL A 185 -5.34 16.70 -3.05
C VAL A 185 -4.46 16.68 -1.81
N LEU A 186 -4.28 15.51 -1.19
CA LEU A 186 -3.35 15.27 -0.09
C LEU A 186 -2.89 13.81 -0.08
N ALA A 187 -1.80 13.54 0.64
CA ALA A 187 -1.31 12.18 0.89
C ALA A 187 -1.43 11.84 2.38
N LEU A 188 -1.95 10.66 2.69
CA LEU A 188 -2.03 10.11 4.04
C LEU A 188 -1.06 8.93 4.15
N ILE A 189 -0.09 9.03 5.06
CA ILE A 189 0.85 7.93 5.35
C ILE A 189 0.24 7.07 6.45
N ASP A 190 -0.04 5.80 6.14
CA ASP A 190 -0.62 4.84 7.09
C ASP A 190 0.42 4.45 8.16
N SER A 191 0.09 4.75 9.42
CA SER A 191 1.00 4.56 10.55
C SER A 191 1.23 3.09 10.94
N ALA A 192 0.34 2.19 10.53
CA ALA A 192 0.47 0.76 10.79
C ALA A 192 1.23 0.01 9.67
N SER A 193 1.51 0.68 8.55
CA SER A 193 2.01 0.04 7.33
C SER A 193 3.52 0.11 7.12
N PHE A 194 4.29 0.53 8.12
CA PHE A 194 5.74 0.67 7.97
C PHE A 194 6.42 -0.68 7.77
N TYR A 195 7.26 -0.76 6.74
CA TYR A 195 8.12 -1.92 6.47
C TYR A 195 9.48 -1.44 5.93
N VAL A 196 10.47 -2.33 5.88
CA VAL A 196 11.79 -2.02 5.34
C VAL A 196 12.02 -2.84 4.09
N GLU A 197 12.50 -2.19 3.04
CA GLU A 197 12.86 -2.84 1.79
C GLU A 197 14.39 -2.83 1.67
N GLY A 198 15.01 -4.00 1.76
CA GLY A 198 16.44 -4.19 1.58
C GLY A 198 16.76 -4.61 0.14
N TYR A 199 17.68 -3.93 -0.52
CA TYR A 199 18.14 -4.29 -1.85
C TYR A 199 19.38 -5.18 -1.75
N PHE A 200 19.19 -6.50 -1.90
CA PHE A 200 20.25 -7.51 -1.77
C PHE A 200 20.83 -7.90 -3.12
N GLU A 201 22.11 -8.25 -3.16
CA GLU A 201 22.75 -8.77 -4.36
C GLU A 201 22.22 -10.16 -4.71
N GLU A 202 21.96 -10.41 -6.00
CA GLU A 202 21.42 -11.67 -6.52
C GLU A 202 22.17 -12.92 -6.00
N GLY A 203 23.51 -12.85 -5.92
CA GLY A 203 24.34 -13.95 -5.43
C GLY A 203 24.10 -14.33 -3.96
N LYS A 204 23.56 -13.40 -3.15
CA LYS A 204 23.28 -13.62 -1.72
C LYS A 204 21.87 -14.13 -1.45
N LEU A 205 21.00 -14.17 -2.46
CA LEU A 205 19.60 -14.59 -2.30
C LEU A 205 19.42 -16.04 -1.89
N GLY A 206 20.34 -16.93 -2.30
CA GLY A 206 20.28 -18.35 -1.90
C GLY A 206 20.38 -18.56 -0.40
N ASN A 207 20.85 -17.54 0.33
CA ASN A 207 21.00 -17.54 1.78
C ASN A 207 19.88 -16.79 2.51
N ILE A 208 18.83 -16.37 1.80
CA ILE A 208 17.70 -15.60 2.36
C ILE A 208 16.42 -16.40 2.17
N HIS A 209 15.76 -16.73 3.28
CA HIS A 209 14.50 -17.44 3.31
C HIS A 209 13.40 -16.61 3.95
N ILE A 210 12.15 -16.94 3.61
CA ILE A 210 10.98 -16.32 4.22
C ILE A 210 10.95 -16.71 5.71
N ASN A 211 10.66 -15.73 6.57
CA ASN A 211 10.69 -15.77 8.02
C ASN A 211 12.08 -15.74 8.68
N ASP A 212 13.17 -15.60 7.91
CA ASP A 212 14.48 -15.40 8.53
C ASP A 212 14.49 -14.12 9.38
N PRO A 213 15.06 -14.15 10.60
CA PRO A 213 15.15 -12.98 11.45
C PRO A 213 16.04 -11.92 10.79
N ALA A 214 15.63 -10.66 10.90
CA ALA A 214 16.32 -9.54 10.31
C ALA A 214 16.51 -8.41 11.32
N THR A 215 17.71 -7.86 11.30
CA THR A 215 18.12 -6.73 12.12
C THR A 215 18.29 -5.52 11.22
N VAL A 216 17.50 -4.48 11.45
CA VAL A 216 17.55 -3.23 10.67
C VAL A 216 18.12 -2.10 11.52
N THR A 217 19.13 -1.42 10.99
CA THR A 217 19.73 -0.23 11.59
C THR A 217 19.47 0.98 10.70
N LEU A 218 18.82 2.02 11.23
CA LEU A 218 18.56 3.23 10.45
C LEU A 218 19.80 4.10 10.32
N MET A 219 19.95 4.77 9.17
CA MET A 219 21.02 5.74 9.00
C MET A 219 20.76 6.96 9.90
N GLY A 220 21.73 7.27 10.77
CA GLY A 220 21.64 8.38 11.72
C GLY A 220 20.99 8.03 13.07
N ASN A 221 20.55 6.79 13.29
CA ASN A 221 20.04 6.33 14.57
C ASN A 221 20.65 4.95 14.91
N SER A 222 21.17 4.79 16.12
CA SER A 222 21.72 3.52 16.60
C SER A 222 20.64 2.54 17.09
N ALA A 223 19.37 2.93 17.07
CA ALA A 223 18.26 2.05 17.40
C ALA A 223 18.19 0.88 16.42
N ILE A 224 18.10 -0.31 17.00
CA ILE A 224 18.03 -1.57 16.28
C ILE A 224 16.56 -1.98 16.18
N ILE A 225 16.03 -2.03 14.96
CA ILE A 225 14.68 -2.53 14.69
C ILE A 225 14.79 -4.02 14.37
N ARG A 226 14.00 -4.83 15.07
CA ARG A 226 13.91 -6.27 14.79
C ARG A 226 12.70 -6.55 13.91
N GLY A 227 12.90 -7.45 12.96
CA GLY A 227 11.89 -7.87 12.01
C GLY A 227 12.19 -9.26 11.46
N HIS A 228 11.44 -9.65 10.44
CA HIS A 228 11.67 -10.88 9.69
C HIS A 228 11.44 -10.67 8.20
N VAL A 229 12.03 -11.55 7.39
CA VAL A 229 11.83 -11.56 5.94
C VAL A 229 10.38 -11.95 5.64
N GLN A 230 9.58 -11.00 5.16
CA GLN A 230 8.20 -11.25 4.78
C GLN A 230 8.09 -11.81 3.36
N SER A 231 8.83 -11.24 2.41
CA SER A 231 8.77 -11.66 1.02
C SER A 231 10.01 -11.24 0.24
N ILE A 232 10.36 -12.04 -0.76
CA ILE A 232 11.41 -11.74 -1.74
C ILE A 232 10.72 -11.39 -3.06
N ALA A 233 11.13 -10.31 -3.72
CA ALA A 233 10.53 -9.92 -4.99
C ALA A 233 10.79 -10.96 -6.08
N LEU A 234 9.71 -11.43 -6.72
CA LEU A 234 9.75 -12.45 -7.78
C LEU A 234 9.91 -11.86 -9.19
N GLY A 235 9.99 -10.54 -9.32
CA GLY A 235 10.13 -9.87 -10.59
C GLY A 235 10.75 -8.49 -10.44
N ILE A 236 11.73 -8.19 -11.28
CA ILE A 236 12.39 -6.88 -11.35
C ILE A 236 12.25 -6.40 -12.80
N ALA A 237 11.79 -5.18 -13.00
CA ALA A 237 11.66 -4.62 -14.34
C ALA A 237 13.04 -4.49 -14.99
N ASP A 238 13.20 -5.11 -16.15
CA ASP A 238 14.38 -4.95 -16.99
C ASP A 238 14.32 -3.58 -17.68
N ARG A 239 15.11 -2.63 -17.18
CA ARG A 239 15.15 -1.26 -17.72
C ARG A 239 15.77 -1.20 -19.12
N GLU A 240 16.50 -2.24 -19.53
CA GLU A 240 17.11 -2.34 -20.86
C GLU A 240 16.15 -2.93 -21.90
N ARG A 241 15.05 -3.55 -21.44
CA ARG A 241 13.98 -4.11 -22.27
C ARG A 241 12.73 -3.25 -22.17
N SER A 242 12.53 -2.39 -23.16
CA SER A 242 11.24 -1.72 -23.37
C SER A 242 10.36 -2.52 -24.32
N VAL A 243 9.04 -2.49 -24.16
CA VAL A 243 8.12 -3.05 -25.15
C VAL A 243 7.86 -1.97 -26.19
N GLY A 244 8.27 -2.19 -27.45
CA GLY A 244 7.99 -1.28 -28.54
C GLY A 244 6.50 -1.21 -28.89
N SER A 245 6.10 -0.22 -29.68
CA SER A 245 4.69 -0.05 -30.13
C SER A 245 4.12 -1.27 -30.86
N ASP A 246 4.98 -2.10 -31.45
CA ASP A 246 4.60 -3.32 -32.19
C ASP A 246 4.55 -4.58 -31.31
N LEU A 247 4.56 -4.43 -29.97
CA LEU A 247 4.72 -5.53 -28.99
C LEU A 247 6.03 -6.33 -29.15
N LEU A 248 6.96 -5.84 -29.98
CA LEU A 248 8.28 -6.41 -30.13
C LEU A 248 9.19 -5.91 -29.00
N PRO A 249 9.99 -6.79 -28.39
CA PRO A 249 11.01 -6.37 -27.43
C PRO A 249 12.00 -5.41 -28.09
N ASN A 250 12.06 -4.18 -27.59
CA ASN A 250 13.09 -3.21 -27.95
C ASN A 250 14.14 -3.21 -26.85
N VAL A 251 15.28 -3.85 -27.15
CA VAL A 251 16.39 -4.03 -26.22
C VAL A 251 17.46 -3.00 -26.56
N ASN A 252 17.85 -2.21 -25.58
CA ASN A 252 18.95 -1.27 -25.75
C ASN A 252 20.28 -2.04 -25.74
N PRO A 253 21.16 -1.94 -26.76
CA PRO A 253 22.43 -2.64 -26.76
C PRO A 253 23.39 -2.02 -25.73
N THR A 254 23.46 -2.60 -24.53
CA THR A 254 24.41 -2.21 -23.48
C THR A 254 25.67 -3.08 -23.53
N PHE A 255 26.82 -2.47 -23.87
CA PHE A 255 28.13 -3.11 -23.80
C PHE A 255 28.72 -3.01 -22.39
N ASN A 256 28.15 -3.76 -21.44
CA ASN A 256 28.69 -3.85 -20.08
C ASN A 256 29.74 -4.96 -20.00
N TRP A 257 31.01 -4.58 -20.14
CA TRP A 257 32.16 -5.48 -19.95
C TRP A 257 32.37 -5.88 -18.47
N ILE A 258 31.64 -5.25 -17.55
CA ILE A 258 31.52 -5.64 -16.13
C ILE A 258 30.06 -6.03 -15.88
N ARG A 259 29.83 -7.25 -15.38
CA ARG A 259 28.53 -7.67 -14.84
C ARG A 259 28.51 -7.38 -13.35
N LEU A 260 27.59 -6.53 -12.91
CA LEU A 260 27.28 -6.32 -11.50
C LEU A 260 26.10 -7.20 -11.13
N ALA A 261 26.10 -7.73 -9.90
CA ALA A 261 24.94 -8.46 -9.39
C ALA A 261 23.71 -7.54 -9.39
N GLN A 262 22.57 -8.08 -9.85
CA GLN A 262 21.32 -7.35 -9.78
C GLN A 262 20.89 -7.21 -8.32
N ARG A 263 20.27 -6.08 -7.99
CA ARG A 263 19.74 -5.84 -6.66
C ARG A 263 18.28 -6.24 -6.59
N VAL A 264 17.99 -7.23 -5.76
CA VAL A 264 16.66 -7.79 -5.58
C VAL A 264 16.05 -7.26 -4.29
N PRO A 265 14.86 -6.62 -4.35
CA PRO A 265 14.20 -6.14 -3.15
C PRO A 265 13.67 -7.29 -2.31
N VAL A 266 14.05 -7.28 -1.03
CA VAL A 266 13.55 -8.16 0.02
C VAL A 266 12.79 -7.29 1.02
N ARG A 267 11.53 -7.63 1.25
CA ARG A 267 10.68 -6.93 2.22
C ARG A 267 10.85 -7.55 3.60
N ILE A 268 11.18 -6.70 4.56
CA ILE A 268 11.30 -7.01 5.98
C ILE A 268 10.10 -6.40 6.71
N ALA A 269 9.30 -7.25 7.37
CA ALA A 269 8.25 -6.81 8.27
C ALA A 269 8.86 -6.40 9.62
N ILE A 270 8.33 -5.36 10.24
CA ILE A 270 8.81 -4.84 11.53
C ILE A 270 8.01 -5.50 12.65
N ASP A 271 8.68 -6.25 13.53
CA ASP A 271 8.03 -7.00 14.62
C ASP A 271 8.01 -6.22 15.93
N ASN A 272 9.09 -5.51 16.22
CA ASN A 272 9.19 -4.68 17.41
C ASN A 272 9.69 -3.28 17.04
N LYS A 273 8.89 -2.28 17.39
CA LYS A 273 9.22 -0.87 17.30
C LYS A 273 9.12 -0.28 18.71
N ASP A 274 10.15 0.44 19.13
CA ASP A 274 10.06 1.26 20.34
C ASP A 274 9.00 2.37 20.11
N ALA A 275 8.08 2.54 21.06
CA ALA A 275 6.90 3.40 20.88
C ALA A 275 7.24 4.86 20.50
N ASP A 276 8.38 5.37 20.95
CA ASP A 276 8.86 6.74 20.67
C ASP A 276 9.69 6.87 19.37
N MET A 277 9.89 5.78 18.64
CA MET A 277 10.71 5.79 17.43
C MET A 277 9.90 6.33 16.23
N LEU A 278 10.27 7.55 15.80
CA LEU A 278 9.74 8.15 14.57
C LEU A 278 10.36 7.48 13.34
N LEU A 279 9.52 6.83 12.53
CA LEU A 279 9.89 6.29 11.23
C LEU A 279 9.46 7.25 10.13
N VAL A 280 10.37 7.54 9.20
CA VAL A 280 10.09 8.38 8.03
C VAL A 280 10.18 7.51 6.78
N ALA A 281 9.10 7.47 6.00
CA ALA A 281 9.12 6.77 4.72
C ALA A 281 10.20 7.41 3.81
N GLY A 282 11.08 6.59 3.25
CA GLY A 282 12.24 7.02 2.46
C GLY A 282 13.56 7.06 3.24
N GLN A 283 13.55 6.88 4.56
CA GLN A 283 14.77 6.84 5.36
C GLN A 283 15.67 5.66 4.96
N THR A 284 16.97 5.92 4.84
CA THR A 284 17.95 4.87 4.54
C THR A 284 18.19 3.98 5.74
N ALA A 285 18.31 2.68 5.49
CA ALA A 285 18.56 1.67 6.49
C ALA A 285 19.64 0.69 6.01
N THR A 286 20.35 0.09 6.95
CA THR A 286 21.16 -1.11 6.73
C THR A 286 20.38 -2.31 7.26
N VAL A 287 20.25 -3.35 6.45
CA VAL A 287 19.54 -4.59 6.79
C VAL A 287 20.56 -5.70 6.89
N ASN A 288 20.58 -6.40 8.02
CA ASN A 288 21.30 -7.66 8.20
C ASN A 288 20.27 -8.77 8.39
N ILE A 289 20.38 -9.87 7.64
CA ILE A 289 19.54 -11.05 7.85
C ILE A 289 20.35 -12.04 8.66
N ASP A 290 19.89 -12.32 9.87
CA ASP A 290 20.53 -13.24 10.77
C ASP A 290 20.23 -14.65 10.26
N GLN A 291 21.26 -15.36 9.79
CA GLN A 291 21.09 -16.71 9.28
C GLN A 291 20.67 -17.62 10.43
N THR A 292 19.40 -18.02 10.47
CA THR A 292 19.01 -19.19 11.22
C THR A 292 19.70 -20.37 10.56
N SER A 293 20.71 -20.94 11.23
CA SER A 293 21.34 -22.18 10.81
C SER A 293 20.26 -23.26 10.75
N GLN A 294 19.61 -23.43 9.60
CA GLN A 294 18.86 -24.64 9.36
C GLN A 294 19.91 -25.74 9.23
N ASP A 295 20.08 -26.46 10.34
CA ASP A 295 20.80 -27.72 10.39
C ASP A 295 20.42 -28.53 9.15
N HIS A 296 21.42 -28.80 8.31
CA HIS A 296 21.33 -29.79 7.27
C HIS A 296 20.91 -31.12 7.91
N GLN A 297 19.65 -31.53 7.69
CA GLN A 297 19.22 -32.93 7.79
C GLN A 297 19.39 -33.61 6.44
#